data_AF-A0A1Q8IRP1-F1
#
_entry.id   AF-A0A1Q8IRP1-F1
#
_cell.length_a   1.000
_cell.length_b   1.000
_cell.length_c   1.000
_cell.angle_alpha   90.00
_cell.angle_beta   90.00
_cell.angle_gamma   90.00
#
_symmetry.space_group_name_H-M   'P 1'
#
loop_
_entity.id
_entity.type
_entity.pdbx_description
1 polymer ?
#
loop_
_entity_poly.entity_id
_entity_poly.type
_entity_poly.pdbx_seq_one_letter_code
_entity_poly.pdbx_strand_id
1 'polypeptide(L)'
;MSRFIRALAACALLTSVAACVVTPPPPAHPGPTAQQIADQRLRQVNGRIDSLARRIDNRVNQGYYPPSQGASLHHRLETIRQEARDMAAQHGGGLTAEEQRVLNQELDNAAHAIGE
;
A
#
# COMPACT_ATOMS: atom_id res chain seq x y z
N MET A 1 -92.83 -0.39 17.73
CA MET A 1 -92.49 0.93 17.17
C MET A 1 -90.98 1.02 17.01
N SER A 2 -90.54 1.44 15.81
CA SER A 2 -89.20 1.95 15.42
C SER A 2 -87.99 1.03 15.62
N ARG A 3 -87.51 0.27 14.62
CA ARG A 3 -86.66 0.66 13.46
C ARG A 3 -85.41 1.46 13.84
N PHE A 4 -84.20 0.94 13.60
CA PHE A 4 -83.29 1.36 12.52
C PHE A 4 -81.94 0.62 12.54
N ILE A 5 -81.56 0.15 11.36
CA ILE A 5 -80.31 -0.50 10.94
C ILE A 5 -79.14 0.51 10.96
N ARG A 6 -77.95 0.11 11.42
CA ARG A 6 -76.67 0.68 10.95
C ARG A 6 -75.55 -0.38 10.93
N ALA A 7 -75.14 -0.73 9.72
CA ALA A 7 -73.88 -1.40 9.41
C ALA A 7 -72.68 -0.47 9.70
N LEU A 8 -71.51 -1.05 9.96
CA LEU A 8 -70.14 -0.54 9.67
C LEU A 8 -69.16 -1.51 10.35
N ALA A 9 -68.54 -2.41 9.59
CA ALA A 9 -67.22 -2.25 8.98
C ALA A 9 -66.12 -2.90 9.83
N ALA A 10 -65.64 -4.04 9.32
CA ALA A 10 -64.45 -4.72 9.79
C ALA A 10 -63.23 -3.81 9.62
N CYS A 11 -62.54 -3.50 10.71
CA CYS A 11 -61.18 -2.97 10.68
C CYS A 11 -60.28 -3.99 11.41
N ALA A 12 -59.68 -4.87 10.63
CA ALA A 12 -58.56 -5.68 11.07
C ALA A 12 -57.37 -4.74 11.32
N LEU A 13 -57.13 -4.39 12.59
CA LEU A 13 -55.89 -3.72 12.99
C LEU A 13 -54.82 -4.80 13.16
N LEU A 14 -54.21 -5.21 12.04
CA LEU A 14 -52.91 -5.87 12.05
C LEU A 14 -51.88 -4.79 12.45
N THR A 15 -51.55 -4.74 13.73
CA THR A 15 -50.41 -3.97 14.23
C THR A 15 -49.12 -4.62 13.72
N SER A 16 -48.67 -4.15 12.55
CA SER A 16 -47.34 -4.47 12.05
C SER A 16 -46.32 -3.77 12.94
N VAL A 17 -45.82 -4.48 13.95
CA VAL A 17 -44.59 -4.09 14.65
C VAL A 17 -43.46 -4.32 13.66
N ALA A 18 -43.15 -3.29 12.87
CA ALA A 18 -41.88 -3.21 12.16
C ALA A 18 -40.79 -3.09 13.23
N ALA A 19 -40.27 -4.22 13.68
CA ALA A 19 -39.03 -4.27 14.43
C ALA A 19 -37.94 -3.73 13.49
N CYS A 20 -37.58 -2.46 13.65
CA CYS A 20 -36.36 -1.92 13.08
C CYS A 20 -35.20 -2.70 13.71
N VAL A 21 -34.80 -3.80 13.08
CA VAL A 21 -33.57 -4.49 13.44
C VAL A 21 -32.46 -3.53 13.06
N VAL A 22 -31.95 -2.78 14.05
CA VAL A 22 -30.72 -2.00 13.92
C VAL A 22 -29.60 -3.02 13.76
N THR A 23 -29.29 -3.37 12.51
CA THR A 23 -28.05 -4.07 12.20
C THR A 23 -26.90 -3.16 12.61
N PRO A 24 -26.04 -3.55 13.57
CA PRO A 24 -24.86 -2.77 13.90
C PRO A 24 -24.00 -2.64 12.63
N PRO A 25 -23.38 -1.48 12.38
CA PRO A 25 -22.49 -1.33 11.25
C PRO A 25 -21.39 -2.40 11.33
N PRO A 26 -20.98 -3.00 10.19
CA PRO A 26 -19.89 -3.97 10.18
C PRO A 26 -18.65 -3.35 10.86
N PRO A 27 -17.87 -4.14 11.62
CA PRO A 27 -16.70 -3.62 12.29
C PRO A 27 -15.77 -2.96 11.26
N ALA A 28 -15.42 -1.70 11.51
CA ALA A 28 -14.46 -1.00 10.67
C ALA A 28 -13.16 -1.81 10.67
N HIS A 29 -12.68 -2.18 9.49
CA HIS A 29 -11.37 -2.82 9.37
C HIS A 29 -10.34 -1.77 9.79
N PRO A 30 -9.51 -2.03 10.81
CA PRO A 30 -8.45 -1.08 11.17
C PRO A 30 -7.53 -0.92 9.96
N GLY A 31 -7.29 0.32 9.55
CA GLY A 31 -6.29 0.63 8.55
C GLY A 31 -4.89 0.19 9.00
N PRO A 32 -3.90 0.19 8.09
CA PRO A 32 -2.54 -0.19 8.43
C PRO A 32 -1.97 0.70 9.53
N THR A 33 -1.26 0.09 10.46
CA THR A 33 -0.52 0.78 11.52
C THR A 33 0.65 1.58 10.94
N ALA A 34 1.15 2.56 11.70
CA ALA A 34 2.31 3.35 11.30
C ALA A 34 3.54 2.48 10.97
N GLN A 35 3.77 1.42 11.76
CA GLN A 35 4.84 0.47 11.51
C GLN A 35 4.65 -0.28 10.20
N GLN A 36 3.44 -0.78 9.92
CA GLN A 36 3.16 -1.49 8.66
C GLN A 36 3.39 -0.59 7.44
N ILE A 37 3.08 0.71 7.57
CA ILE A 37 3.38 1.70 6.52
C ILE A 37 4.90 1.87 6.37
N ALA A 38 5.64 2.00 7.47
CA ALA A 38 7.10 2.12 7.43
C ALA A 38 7.78 0.88 6.79
N ASP A 39 7.34 -0.33 7.15
CA ASP A 39 7.81 -1.57 6.55
C ASP A 39 7.47 -1.63 5.05
N GLN A 40 6.28 -1.14 4.66
CA GLN A 40 5.87 -1.07 3.26
C GLN A 40 6.80 -0.15 2.46
N ARG A 41 7.19 1.00 3.01
CA ARG A 41 8.13 1.92 2.35
C ARG A 41 9.48 1.26 2.13
N LEU A 42 10.01 0.56 3.13
CA LEU A 42 11.26 -0.19 3.01
C LEU A 42 11.17 -1.27 1.92
N ARG A 43 10.09 -2.04 1.89
CA ARG A 43 9.85 -3.03 0.84
C ARG A 43 9.78 -2.41 -0.56
N GLN A 44 9.15 -1.24 -0.69
CA GLN A 44 9.08 -0.53 -1.98
C GLN A 44 10.47 -0.09 -2.45
N VAL A 45 11.30 0.49 -1.57
CA VAL A 45 12.69 0.88 -1.90
C VAL A 45 13.51 -0.34 -2.31
N ASN A 46 13.48 -1.43 -1.51
CA ASN A 46 14.19 -2.67 -1.83
C ASN A 46 13.73 -3.26 -3.17
N GLY A 47 12.43 -3.28 -3.44
CA GLY A 47 11.89 -3.73 -4.71
C GLY A 47 12.38 -2.91 -5.91
N ARG A 48 12.55 -1.60 -5.74
CA ARG A 48 13.15 -0.73 -6.78
C ARG A 48 14.62 -1.07 -7.00
N ILE A 49 15.41 -1.25 -5.93
CA ILE A 49 16.82 -1.66 -6.01
C ILE A 49 16.93 -2.97 -6.80
N ASP A 50 16.14 -3.99 -6.46
CA ASP A 50 16.18 -5.28 -7.13
C ASP A 50 15.79 -5.18 -8.62
N SER A 51 14.86 -4.29 -8.95
CA SER A 51 14.47 -4.03 -10.34
C SER A 51 15.60 -3.41 -11.14
N LEU A 52 16.29 -2.41 -10.58
CA LEU A 52 17.45 -1.78 -11.21
C LEU A 52 18.61 -2.76 -11.37
N ALA A 53 18.86 -3.62 -10.38
CA ALA A 53 19.88 -4.66 -10.45
C ALA A 53 19.64 -5.61 -11.64
N ARG A 54 18.40 -6.10 -11.81
CA ARG A 54 18.04 -6.92 -12.98
C ARG A 54 18.20 -6.18 -14.31
N ARG A 55 17.88 -4.88 -14.35
CA ARG A 55 18.07 -4.05 -15.55
C ARG A 55 19.55 -3.89 -15.89
N ILE A 56 20.42 -3.76 -14.89
CA ILE A 56 21.87 -3.76 -15.09
C ILE A 56 22.30 -5.06 -15.76
N ASP A 57 21.91 -6.20 -15.18
CA ASP A 57 22.27 -7.52 -15.73
C ASP A 57 21.80 -7.67 -17.19
N ASN A 58 20.57 -7.27 -17.47
CA ASN A 58 20.02 -7.31 -18.83
C ASN A 58 20.84 -6.46 -19.81
N ARG A 59 21.24 -5.24 -19.42
CA ARG A 59 22.02 -4.34 -20.28
C ARG A 59 23.45 -4.84 -20.50
N VAL A 60 24.09 -5.42 -19.49
CA VAL A 60 25.39 -6.11 -19.65
C VAL A 60 25.25 -7.27 -20.64
N ASN A 61 24.25 -8.13 -20.45
CA ASN A 61 24.03 -9.30 -21.32
C ASN A 61 23.71 -8.92 -22.77
N GLN A 62 23.07 -7.77 -22.98
CA GLN A 62 22.77 -7.22 -24.31
C GLN A 62 23.94 -6.43 -24.91
N GLY A 63 25.04 -6.25 -24.18
CA GLY A 63 26.26 -5.59 -24.67
C GLY A 63 26.21 -4.06 -24.68
N TYR A 64 25.25 -3.43 -23.99
CA TYR A 64 25.18 -1.96 -23.89
C TYR A 64 26.37 -1.34 -23.14
N TYR A 65 26.98 -2.10 -22.22
CA TYR A 65 28.21 -1.72 -21.55
C TYR A 65 28.97 -2.96 -21.03
N PRO A 66 30.31 -2.87 -20.83
CA PRO A 66 31.12 -4.00 -20.38
C PRO A 66 30.78 -4.43 -18.94
N PRO A 67 31.12 -5.68 -18.55
CA PRO A 67 30.84 -6.20 -17.20
C PRO A 67 31.38 -5.35 -16.06
N SER A 68 32.54 -4.69 -16.24
CA SER A 68 33.12 -3.79 -15.22
C SER A 68 32.23 -2.58 -14.93
N GLN A 69 31.56 -2.03 -15.95
CA GLN A 69 30.61 -0.93 -15.75
C GLN A 69 29.35 -1.43 -15.03
N GLY A 70 28.87 -2.64 -15.35
CA GLY A 70 27.78 -3.28 -14.61
C GLY A 70 28.11 -3.50 -13.13
N ALA A 71 29.33 -3.94 -12.82
CA ALA A 71 29.79 -4.11 -11.44
C ALA A 71 29.79 -2.79 -10.65
N SER A 72 30.25 -1.69 -11.27
CA SER A 72 30.19 -0.36 -10.65
C SER A 72 28.76 0.10 -10.37
N LEU A 73 27.82 -0.19 -11.27
CA LEU A 73 26.40 0.13 -11.07
C LEU A 73 25.78 -0.71 -9.94
N HIS A 74 26.10 -2.01 -9.87
CA HIS A 74 25.69 -2.87 -8.74
C HIS A 74 26.23 -2.38 -7.41
N HIS A 75 27.50 -1.97 -7.36
CA HIS A 75 28.09 -1.40 -6.14
C HIS A 75 27.32 -0.17 -5.67
N ARG A 76 26.96 0.73 -6.58
CA ARG A 76 26.12 1.89 -6.26
C ARG A 76 24.76 1.49 -5.67
N LEU A 77 24.12 0.46 -6.23
CA LEU A 77 22.86 -0.05 -5.70
C LEU A 77 23.01 -0.69 -4.31
N GLU A 78 24.12 -1.38 -4.03
CA GLU A 78 24.37 -1.93 -2.70
C GLU A 78 24.65 -0.84 -1.67
N THR A 79 25.32 0.26 -2.05
CA THR A 79 25.45 1.44 -1.17
C THR A 79 24.08 1.99 -0.77
N ILE A 80 23.18 2.21 -1.73
CA ILE A 80 21.80 2.68 -1.44
C ILE A 80 21.05 1.66 -0.56
N ARG A 81 21.26 0.36 -0.79
CA ARG A 81 20.66 -0.70 0.05
C ARG A 81 21.17 -0.64 1.49
N GLN A 82 22.46 -0.37 1.69
CA GLN A 82 23.05 -0.24 3.00
C GLN A 82 22.47 1.00 3.72
N GLU A 83 22.36 2.14 3.03
CA GLU A 83 21.72 3.34 3.57
C GLU A 83 20.27 3.10 3.98
N ALA A 84 19.50 2.36 3.17
CA ALA A 84 18.13 1.99 3.51
C ALA A 84 18.06 1.11 4.77
N ARG A 85 19.02 0.19 4.97
CA ARG A 85 19.12 -0.63 6.20
C ARG A 85 19.47 0.23 7.40
N ASP A 86 20.40 1.16 7.26
CA ASP A 86 20.88 2.02 8.35
C ASP A 86 19.79 3.03 8.78
N MET A 87 19.04 3.59 7.83
CA MET A 87 17.85 4.40 8.09
C MET A 87 16.77 3.57 8.79
N ALA A 88 16.45 2.38 8.26
CA ALA A 88 15.45 1.51 8.86
C ALA A 88 15.81 1.10 10.31
N ALA A 89 17.09 0.84 10.60
CA ALA A 89 17.56 0.51 11.94
C ALA A 89 17.30 1.62 12.97
N GLN A 90 17.26 2.88 12.54
CA GLN A 90 16.96 4.03 13.39
C GLN A 90 15.46 4.21 13.66
N HIS A 91 14.59 3.65 12.81
CA HIS A 91 13.14 3.86 12.83
C HIS A 91 12.34 2.55 12.98
N GLY A 92 12.82 1.65 13.84
CA GLY A 92 12.08 0.46 14.23
C GLY A 92 11.99 -0.61 13.13
N GLY A 93 12.89 -0.59 12.14
CA GLY A 93 12.97 -1.56 11.06
C GLY A 93 12.25 -1.14 9.77
N GLY A 94 11.63 0.04 9.73
CA GLY A 94 10.96 0.59 8.55
C GLY A 94 11.43 2.00 8.21
N LEU A 95 10.99 2.54 7.07
CA LEU A 95 11.37 3.88 6.64
C LEU A 95 10.31 4.93 7.00
N THR A 96 10.77 6.11 7.37
CA THR A 96 9.96 7.32 7.37
C THR A 96 9.61 7.73 5.93
N ALA A 97 8.66 8.66 5.78
CA ALA A 97 8.30 9.19 4.46
C ALA A 97 9.47 9.98 3.82
N GLU A 98 10.24 10.69 4.64
CA GLU A 98 11.35 11.52 4.17
C GLU A 98 12.55 10.68 3.73
N GLU A 99 12.91 9.65 4.50
CA GLU A 99 13.96 8.71 4.11
C GLU A 99 13.62 7.97 2.82
N GLN A 100 12.35 7.54 2.68
CA GLN A 100 11.89 6.96 1.43
C GLN A 100 12.07 7.94 0.25
N ARG A 101 11.77 9.23 0.44
CA ARG A 101 11.93 10.27 -0.59
C ARG A 101 13.40 10.45 -0.97
N VAL A 102 14.30 10.50 0.01
CA VAL A 102 15.77 10.59 -0.22
C VAL A 102 16.27 9.38 -1.00
N LEU A 103 15.97 8.16 -0.54
CA LEU A 103 16.37 6.92 -1.22
C LEU A 103 15.79 6.84 -2.64
N ASN A 104 14.55 7.29 -2.83
CA ASN A 104 13.95 7.35 -4.15
C ASN A 104 14.70 8.29 -5.11
N GLN A 105 15.17 9.44 -4.63
CA GLN A 105 15.94 10.38 -5.43
C GLN A 105 17.30 9.79 -5.86
N GLU A 106 17.94 9.04 -4.97
CA GLU A 106 19.20 8.34 -5.29
C GLU A 106 18.97 7.22 -6.30
N LEU A 107 17.87 6.49 -6.17
CA LEU A 107 17.46 5.46 -7.13
C LEU A 107 17.12 6.06 -8.50
N ASP A 108 16.55 7.26 -8.57
CA ASP A 108 16.33 7.97 -9.83
C ASP A 108 17.66 8.34 -10.49
N ASN A 109 18.62 8.83 -9.70
CA ASN A 109 19.97 9.11 -10.20
C ASN A 109 20.72 7.82 -10.63
N ALA A 110 20.43 6.68 -10.00
CA ALA A 110 20.96 5.38 -10.41
C ALA A 110 20.29 4.89 -11.70
N ALA A 111 18.97 5.04 -11.82
CA ALA A 111 18.22 4.72 -13.03
C ALA A 111 18.73 5.51 -14.25
N HIS A 112 19.00 6.81 -14.07
CA HIS A 112 19.59 7.65 -15.11
C HIS A 112 20.96 7.16 -15.57
N ALA A 113 21.81 6.73 -14.62
CA ALA A 113 23.14 6.17 -14.94
C ALA A 113 23.07 4.81 -15.67
N ILE A 114 21.99 4.04 -15.47
CA ILE A 114 21.70 2.82 -16.22
C ILE A 114 21.22 3.16 -17.65
N GLY A 115 20.68 4.38 -17.84
CA GLY A 115 20.21 4.92 -19.12
C GLY A 115 18.70 4.81 -19.28
N GLU A 116 17.93 5.15 -18.24
CA GLU A 116 16.45 5.27 -18.24
C GLU A 116 15.94 6.53 -17.56
#